data_AF-A0A9Q0WLC0-F1
#
_entry.id   AF-A0A9Q0WLC0-F1
#
_cell.length_a   1.000
_cell.length_b   1.000
_cell.length_c   1.000
_cell.angle_alpha   90.00
_cell.angle_beta   90.00
_cell.angle_gamma   90.00
#
_symmetry.space_group_name_H-M   'P 1'
#
loop_
_entity.id
_entity.type
_entity.pdbx_description
1 polymer ?
#
loop_
_entity_poly.entity_id
_entity_poly.type
_entity_poly.pdbx_seq_one_letter_code
_entity_poly.pdbx_strand_id
1 'polypeptide(L)'
;MVAEIFRESESVMQFKKGFEEASKFIPNGNLFINLESKGMFLQDLKEDVNDVLAMAGVKRENYNYEDGLRGKKNPYPEESTLEGSRSNKQSAVYSGSTASPEDFDRVLLNCGKDVSALQAPAHIGESKSVQKNGQAKGSNGGKARGKRQGGKKNVVDLRTLLTLCAQAVAADDRRSANDLLKQIRQNSPPTGDAMQRLANIFADGLEARLAGSGTQIYKALISKPTSAADVLKAYHMFLAACPFRKLSNFFSNKTIMNIAENATKVHIVDFGILYGFQWPCLIQRLSSRPGGPPHLRITGIDLPNPGFRPAERVEETGRRLANYANTFKVPFEFKAIAQKWDTIKIEDLKIDRNEVLVVNSLYRLRNLLDETVVVESPRNIVLNLIRNMNPDVFIQGVVNGAYNAPFFITRFREALFHFSTLFDVLEANVSREVPERMLIEREIFGWEAMNVIACEGAERIERPETYKQWQMRILRAGFRQLPLNQEIYTTAKEKVEARYHKDFVIDEDSHWLLQGWKGRIVYALSSWKPDC
;
A
#
# COMPACT_ATOMS: atom_id res chain seq x y z
N MET A 1 28.59 -38.32 -2.07
CA MET A 1 28.86 -38.45 -3.52
C MET A 1 27.88 -39.48 -4.05
N VAL A 2 26.73 -39.04 -4.53
CA VAL A 2 25.71 -39.86 -5.22
C VAL A 2 25.14 -38.96 -6.31
N ALA A 3 25.13 -39.51 -7.53
CA ALA A 3 25.10 -38.80 -8.80
C ALA A 3 23.72 -38.28 -9.22
N GLU A 4 23.75 -37.17 -9.96
CA GLU A 4 22.67 -36.65 -10.80
C GLU A 4 22.23 -37.66 -11.85
N ILE A 5 20.93 -37.96 -11.91
CA ILE A 5 20.29 -38.56 -13.08
C ILE A 5 18.91 -37.91 -13.27
N PHE A 6 18.86 -36.85 -14.07
CA PHE A 6 17.73 -36.55 -14.95
C PHE A 6 18.32 -35.98 -16.24
N ARG A 7 18.31 -36.78 -17.31
CA ARG A 7 18.84 -36.40 -18.62
C ARG A 7 17.86 -35.45 -19.31
N GLU A 8 18.34 -34.32 -19.82
CA GLU A 8 17.58 -33.28 -20.53
C GLU A 8 16.67 -33.83 -21.65
N SER A 9 17.02 -34.98 -22.24
CA SER A 9 16.22 -35.67 -23.25
C SER A 9 14.86 -36.17 -22.75
N GLU A 10 14.75 -36.58 -21.48
CA GLU A 10 13.45 -37.00 -20.90
C GLU A 10 12.55 -35.79 -20.61
N SER A 11 13.13 -34.66 -20.23
CA SER A 11 12.40 -33.40 -20.00
C SER A 11 11.77 -32.87 -21.29
N VAL A 12 12.52 -32.92 -22.41
CA VAL A 12 12.01 -32.51 -23.73
C VAL A 12 10.90 -33.44 -24.22
N MET A 13 11.01 -34.75 -23.95
CA MET A 13 9.98 -35.72 -24.33
C MET A 13 8.69 -35.53 -23.50
N GLN A 14 8.80 -35.26 -22.20
CA GLN A 14 7.66 -34.91 -21.35
C GLN A 14 7.01 -33.57 -21.76
N PHE A 15 7.81 -32.58 -22.16
CA PHE A 15 7.30 -31.30 -22.67
C PHE A 15 6.51 -31.47 -23.97
N LYS A 16 7.04 -32.23 -24.94
CA LYS A 16 6.32 -32.52 -26.20
C LYS A 16 5.02 -33.28 -25.96
N LYS A 17 5.03 -34.24 -25.03
CA LYS A 17 3.83 -34.99 -24.66
C LYS A 17 2.77 -34.09 -24.01
N GLY A 18 3.19 -33.18 -23.12
CA GLY A 18 2.30 -32.16 -22.54
C GLY A 18 1.76 -31.18 -23.58
N PHE A 19 2.54 -30.82 -24.60
CA PHE A 19 2.10 -29.97 -25.72
C PHE A 19 1.08 -30.68 -26.63
N GLU A 20 1.28 -31.96 -26.95
CA GLU A 20 0.31 -32.79 -27.67
C GLU A 20 -0.97 -33.03 -26.87
N GLU A 21 -0.89 -33.15 -25.54
CA GLU A 21 -2.07 -33.26 -24.67
C GLU A 21 -2.86 -31.94 -24.65
N ALA A 22 -2.17 -30.80 -24.53
CA ALA A 22 -2.78 -29.47 -24.46
C ALA A 22 -3.42 -29.03 -25.79
N SER A 23 -2.85 -29.42 -26.92
CA SER A 23 -3.37 -29.08 -28.26
C SER A 23 -4.70 -29.77 -28.59
N LYS A 24 -5.08 -30.85 -27.87
CA LYS A 24 -6.40 -31.49 -28.00
C LYS A 24 -7.55 -30.67 -27.39
N PHE A 25 -7.23 -29.68 -26.55
CA PHE A 25 -8.22 -28.84 -25.85
C PHE A 25 -8.40 -27.46 -26.48
N ILE A 26 -7.77 -27.20 -27.63
CA ILE A 26 -7.88 -25.95 -28.37
C ILE A 26 -8.81 -26.19 -29.57
N PRO A 27 -9.93 -25.44 -29.71
CA PRO A 27 -10.75 -25.50 -30.92
C PRO A 27 -9.92 -25.09 -32.13
N ASN A 28 -9.98 -25.86 -33.22
CA ASN A 28 -9.28 -25.56 -34.49
C ASN A 28 -9.66 -24.17 -35.01
N GLY A 29 -8.86 -23.17 -34.65
CA GLY A 29 -8.96 -21.79 -35.06
C GLY A 29 -7.57 -21.16 -34.96
N ASN A 30 -6.98 -20.88 -36.12
CA ASN A 30 -5.60 -20.43 -36.29
C ASN A 30 -5.21 -19.26 -35.36
N LEU A 31 -4.25 -19.50 -34.46
CA LEU A 31 -3.46 -18.47 -33.79
C LEU A 31 -2.00 -18.95 -33.67
N PHE A 32 -1.33 -19.06 -34.81
CA PHE A 32 0.13 -19.05 -34.88
C PHE A 32 0.59 -17.59 -35.11
N ILE A 33 1.28 -17.01 -34.13
CA ILE A 33 2.23 -15.93 -34.40
C ILE A 33 3.61 -16.56 -34.26
N ASN A 34 4.16 -16.94 -35.41
CA ASN A 34 5.56 -17.31 -35.56
C ASN A 34 6.36 -16.03 -35.83
N LEU A 35 7.47 -15.90 -35.13
CA LEU A 35 8.42 -14.80 -35.20
C LEU A 35 9.37 -15.08 -36.37
N GLU A 36 9.28 -14.36 -37.50
CA GLU A 36 10.42 -14.04 -38.38
C GLU A 36 10.03 -13.18 -39.60
N SER A 37 10.99 -12.36 -40.04
CA SER A 37 10.85 -11.25 -40.99
C SER A 37 11.10 -11.61 -42.46
N LYS A 38 10.35 -10.97 -43.39
CA LYS A 38 10.76 -10.30 -44.66
C LYS A 38 9.78 -10.54 -45.85
N GLY A 39 9.28 -9.45 -46.43
CA GLY A 39 9.22 -9.24 -47.90
C GLY A 39 7.95 -9.62 -48.71
N MET A 40 7.35 -8.59 -49.33
CA MET A 40 6.62 -8.53 -50.62
C MET A 40 5.23 -9.20 -50.84
N PHE A 41 4.25 -8.31 -51.11
CA PHE A 41 3.21 -8.28 -52.16
C PHE A 41 2.20 -9.42 -52.44
N LEU A 42 0.96 -8.94 -52.77
CA LEU A 42 -0.19 -9.56 -53.49
C LEU A 42 -0.87 -10.77 -52.80
N GLN A 43 -2.16 -11.09 -52.92
CA GLN A 43 -3.36 -10.51 -53.52
C GLN A 43 -4.50 -11.53 -53.31
N ASP A 44 -5.73 -11.01 -53.14
CA ASP A 44 -7.06 -11.57 -53.41
C ASP A 44 -7.49 -12.99 -52.97
N LEU A 45 -8.70 -13.04 -52.38
CA LEU A 45 -9.88 -13.90 -52.65
C LEU A 45 -10.72 -13.95 -51.36
N LYS A 46 -11.78 -13.15 -51.13
CA LYS A 46 -13.14 -13.04 -51.73
C LYS A 46 -13.99 -14.32 -51.70
N GLU A 47 -15.26 -14.09 -51.37
CA GLU A 47 -16.48 -14.96 -51.38
C GLU A 47 -16.72 -15.77 -50.09
N ASP A 48 -17.68 -15.49 -49.18
CA ASP A 48 -19.08 -14.98 -49.21
C ASP A 48 -20.11 -16.07 -49.57
N VAL A 49 -20.93 -16.52 -48.58
CA VAL A 49 -22.37 -16.90 -48.72
C VAL A 49 -23.08 -16.86 -47.34
N ASN A 50 -23.82 -15.77 -47.14
CA ASN A 50 -25.16 -15.54 -46.56
C ASN A 50 -26.05 -16.60 -45.85
N ASP A 51 -26.66 -16.07 -44.77
CA ASP A 51 -28.06 -16.10 -44.28
C ASP A 51 -28.80 -17.39 -43.88
N VAL A 52 -29.25 -17.41 -42.60
CA VAL A 52 -30.67 -17.56 -42.21
C VAL A 52 -30.97 -16.72 -40.94
N LEU A 53 -32.03 -15.91 -41.02
CA LEU A 53 -32.61 -14.99 -40.03
C LEU A 53 -33.74 -15.61 -39.17
N ALA A 54 -34.08 -14.86 -38.09
CA ALA A 54 -35.33 -14.79 -37.29
C ALA A 54 -35.34 -15.57 -35.96
N MET A 55 -35.88 -15.08 -34.83
CA MET A 55 -36.41 -13.78 -34.38
C MET A 55 -36.62 -13.87 -32.84
N ALA A 56 -36.37 -12.80 -32.09
CA ALA A 56 -37.02 -12.39 -30.82
C ALA A 56 -36.11 -11.32 -30.16
N GLY A 57 -36.52 -10.13 -29.73
CA GLY A 57 -37.83 -9.63 -29.35
C GLY A 57 -37.63 -8.80 -28.06
N VAL A 58 -37.34 -7.50 -28.23
CA VAL A 58 -37.09 -6.52 -27.17
C VAL A 58 -38.37 -6.22 -26.38
N LYS A 59 -38.29 -6.15 -25.04
CA LYS A 59 -39.27 -5.45 -24.21
C LYS A 59 -38.58 -4.57 -23.15
N ARG A 60 -38.82 -3.26 -23.29
CA ARG A 60 -38.62 -2.18 -22.31
C ARG A 60 -40.02 -1.81 -21.82
N GLU A 61 -40.23 -1.72 -20.52
CA GLU A 61 -41.46 -1.14 -19.95
C GLU A 61 -41.11 0.15 -19.20
N ASN A 62 -41.68 1.24 -19.70
CA ASN A 62 -41.81 2.54 -19.05
C ASN A 62 -43.18 2.56 -18.35
N TYR A 63 -43.25 3.13 -17.15
CA TYR A 63 -44.49 3.67 -16.60
C TYR A 63 -44.27 5.11 -16.16
N ASN A 64 -44.94 6.03 -16.84
CA ASN A 64 -45.23 7.39 -16.40
C ASN A 64 -46.61 7.39 -15.71
N TYR A 65 -46.75 8.15 -14.63
CA TYR A 65 -48.02 8.79 -14.25
C TYR A 65 -47.74 10.17 -13.65
N GLU A 66 -48.54 11.14 -14.10
CA GLU A 66 -48.53 12.56 -13.76
C GLU A 66 -49.28 12.88 -12.46
N ASP A 67 -48.78 13.96 -11.82
CA ASP A 67 -49.45 15.13 -11.20
C ASP A 67 -50.54 14.99 -10.12
N GLY A 68 -50.48 15.91 -9.14
CA GLY A 68 -51.50 16.07 -8.10
C GLY A 68 -51.07 16.87 -6.86
N LEU A 69 -50.86 18.18 -6.99
CA LEU A 69 -50.80 19.13 -5.87
C LEU A 69 -52.19 19.48 -5.33
N ARG A 70 -52.38 19.46 -3.99
CA ARG A 70 -53.33 20.23 -3.13
C ARG A 70 -53.26 19.61 -1.71
N GLY A 71 -53.22 20.27 -0.56
CA GLY A 71 -53.65 21.60 -0.14
C GLY A 71 -54.49 21.47 1.15
N LYS A 72 -53.83 21.59 2.32
CA LYS A 72 -54.28 21.84 3.72
C LYS A 72 -55.77 21.69 4.11
N LYS A 73 -56.04 21.05 5.27
CA LYS A 73 -56.48 21.68 6.57
C LYS A 73 -56.86 20.63 7.64
N ASN A 74 -56.40 20.85 8.88
CA ASN A 74 -56.86 20.22 10.13
C ASN A 74 -58.24 20.79 10.57
N PRO A 75 -58.94 20.12 11.50
CA PRO A 75 -59.01 20.64 12.88
C PRO A 75 -58.91 19.58 14.01
N TYR A 76 -58.28 20.00 15.12
CA TYR A 76 -58.29 19.45 16.50
C TYR A 76 -59.49 20.06 17.30
N PRO A 77 -59.91 19.61 18.52
CA PRO A 77 -59.17 19.65 19.82
C PRO A 77 -59.48 18.42 20.75
N GLU A 78 -58.88 18.15 21.92
CA GLU A 78 -58.46 18.91 23.12
C GLU A 78 -57.28 18.17 23.82
N GLU A 79 -56.17 18.85 24.12
CA GLU A 79 -55.70 19.33 25.45
C GLU A 79 -55.25 18.28 26.49
N SER A 80 -53.94 18.21 26.73
CA SER A 80 -53.37 18.46 28.06
C SER A 80 -51.86 18.74 27.97
N THR A 81 -51.49 19.92 28.44
CA THR A 81 -50.16 20.52 28.59
C THR A 81 -49.14 19.66 29.34
N LEU A 82 -47.88 19.67 28.89
CA LEU A 82 -46.69 19.81 29.74
C LEU A 82 -45.49 20.26 28.87
N GLU A 83 -44.82 21.31 29.33
CA GLU A 83 -43.65 21.94 28.71
C GLU A 83 -42.45 20.99 28.62
N GLY A 84 -41.72 21.06 27.51
CA GLY A 84 -40.48 20.31 27.32
C GLY A 84 -39.78 20.76 26.04
N SER A 85 -39.01 21.83 26.14
CA SER A 85 -38.18 22.41 25.07
C SER A 85 -37.39 21.37 24.27
N ARG A 86 -37.50 21.48 22.95
CA ARG A 86 -36.64 20.82 21.96
C ARG A 86 -35.20 21.34 22.07
N SER A 87 -34.26 20.48 22.45
CA SER A 87 -32.86 20.61 22.01
C SER A 87 -32.15 19.25 21.99
N ASN A 88 -32.30 18.50 20.90
CA ASN A 88 -31.37 17.41 20.59
C ASN A 88 -30.41 17.86 19.49
N LYS A 89 -29.47 18.74 19.88
CA LYS A 89 -28.15 18.75 19.26
C LYS A 89 -27.28 17.89 20.17
N GLN A 90 -27.17 16.60 19.87
CA GLN A 90 -26.12 15.80 20.49
C GLN A 90 -24.79 16.37 20.01
N SER A 91 -24.08 17.03 20.93
CA SER A 91 -22.69 17.41 20.75
C SER A 91 -21.91 16.14 20.46
N ALA A 92 -21.37 16.02 19.25
CA ALA A 92 -20.37 15.00 18.94
C ALA A 92 -19.11 15.37 19.72
N VAL A 93 -18.96 14.81 20.92
CA VAL A 93 -17.72 14.91 21.69
C VAL A 93 -16.67 14.12 20.93
N TYR A 94 -15.90 14.82 20.11
CA TYR A 94 -14.71 14.28 19.47
C TYR A 94 -13.61 14.19 20.52
N SER A 95 -13.46 13.03 21.14
CA SER A 95 -12.32 12.72 22.04
C SER A 95 -11.08 12.32 21.23
N GLY A 96 -10.75 13.09 20.20
CA GLY A 96 -9.49 12.92 19.49
C GLY A 96 -8.37 13.61 20.24
N SER A 97 -7.25 12.92 20.41
CA SER A 97 -5.98 13.52 20.82
C SER A 97 -5.67 14.71 19.89
N THR A 98 -5.85 15.94 20.35
CA THR A 98 -5.46 17.13 19.60
C THR A 98 -3.94 17.24 19.61
N ALA A 99 -3.27 16.70 18.59
CA ALA A 99 -1.87 17.05 18.34
C ALA A 99 -1.80 18.55 18.04
N SER A 100 -0.84 19.23 18.67
CA SER A 100 -0.69 20.67 18.47
C SER A 100 -0.08 20.95 17.08
N PRO A 101 -0.22 22.16 16.52
CA PRO A 101 0.48 22.55 15.30
C PRO A 101 2.00 22.28 15.39
N GLU A 102 2.60 22.48 16.57
CA GLU A 102 4.03 22.22 16.81
C GLU A 102 4.39 20.73 16.70
N ASP A 103 3.49 19.82 17.08
CA ASP A 103 3.69 18.37 16.89
C ASP A 103 3.75 18.00 15.41
N PHE A 104 2.88 18.59 14.59
CA PHE A 104 2.91 18.43 13.14
C PHE A 104 4.21 18.96 12.56
N ASP A 105 4.61 20.17 12.95
CA ASP A 105 5.82 20.82 12.45
C ASP A 105 7.09 20.01 12.75
N ARG A 106 7.20 19.49 13.98
CA ARG A 106 8.33 18.65 14.40
C ARG A 106 8.53 17.44 13.47
N VAL A 107 7.43 16.85 12.99
CA VAL A 107 7.48 15.64 12.15
C VAL A 107 7.58 16.00 10.67
N LEU A 108 6.75 16.92 10.19
CA LEU A 108 6.54 17.18 8.76
C LEU A 108 7.56 18.13 8.16
N LEU A 109 8.17 19.01 8.96
CA LEU A 109 9.27 19.89 8.54
C LEU A 109 10.65 19.27 8.79
N ASN A 110 10.69 18.02 9.26
CA ASN A 110 11.92 17.28 9.43
C ASN A 110 12.40 16.73 8.06
N CYS A 111 12.84 17.65 7.20
CA CYS A 111 13.27 17.50 5.82
C CYS A 111 14.52 16.63 5.59
N GLY A 112 14.61 15.49 6.24
CA GLY A 112 15.82 14.67 6.25
C GLY A 112 16.79 15.04 7.38
N LYS A 113 16.36 15.77 8.41
CA LYS A 113 17.13 15.92 9.66
C LYS A 113 16.82 14.73 10.58
N ASP A 114 17.48 14.70 11.73
CA ASP A 114 17.54 13.56 12.61
C ASP A 114 16.19 13.32 13.33
N VAL A 115 15.79 12.06 13.48
CA VAL A 115 14.62 11.62 14.27
C VAL A 115 15.09 10.70 15.40
N SER A 116 16.35 10.85 15.79
CA SER A 116 17.12 9.99 16.70
C SER A 116 16.50 9.82 18.09
N ALA A 117 15.52 10.65 18.48
CA ALA A 117 14.79 10.53 19.74
C ALA A 117 14.06 9.18 19.93
N LEU A 118 13.79 8.42 18.84
CA LEU A 118 13.18 7.08 18.91
C LEU A 118 14.15 5.93 18.59
N GLN A 119 15.39 6.22 18.20
CA GLN A 119 16.36 5.22 17.71
C GLN A 119 17.30 4.69 18.80
N ALA A 120 17.10 5.00 20.08
CA ALA A 120 17.96 4.48 21.13
C ALA A 120 17.86 2.94 21.20
N PRO A 121 18.94 2.20 20.88
CA PRO A 121 18.96 0.77 21.12
C PRO A 121 19.05 0.58 22.63
N ALA A 122 18.12 -0.20 23.21
CA ALA A 122 18.37 -0.80 24.51
C ALA A 122 19.54 -1.77 24.34
N HIS A 123 20.77 -1.27 24.51
CA HIS A 123 21.89 -2.14 24.82
C HIS A 123 21.50 -2.92 26.07
N ILE A 124 21.37 -4.24 25.91
CA ILE A 124 21.34 -5.17 27.02
C ILE A 124 22.63 -4.90 27.79
N GLY A 125 22.52 -4.16 28.88
CA GLY A 125 23.62 -3.89 29.78
C GLY A 125 24.15 -5.23 30.29
N GLU A 126 25.40 -5.53 29.93
CA GLU A 126 26.21 -6.41 30.76
C GLU A 126 26.31 -5.77 32.14
N SER A 127 25.51 -6.28 33.07
CA SER A 127 25.57 -5.92 34.48
C SER A 127 26.95 -6.31 35.04
N LYS A 128 27.94 -5.43 34.92
CA LYS A 128 29.11 -5.43 35.80
C LYS A 128 28.68 -4.87 37.15
N SER A 129 28.18 -5.75 38.01
CA SER A 129 28.01 -5.45 39.43
C SER A 129 29.39 -5.35 40.09
N VAL A 130 29.77 -4.13 40.45
CA VAL A 130 30.85 -3.86 41.39
C VAL A 130 30.34 -4.27 42.78
N GLN A 131 30.80 -5.41 43.30
CA GLN A 131 30.63 -5.77 44.71
C GLN A 131 31.79 -5.24 45.54
N LYS A 132 31.44 -4.48 46.58
CA LYS A 132 32.32 -4.04 47.65
C LYS A 132 32.79 -5.23 48.50
N ASN A 133 34.04 -5.15 48.94
CA ASN A 133 34.72 -6.05 49.87
C ASN A 133 33.95 -6.31 51.18
N GLY A 134 34.02 -7.56 51.65
CA GLY A 134 33.63 -7.99 52.99
C GLY A 134 34.05 -9.44 53.28
N GLN A 135 35.25 -9.56 53.89
CA GLN A 135 35.88 -10.66 54.66
C GLN A 135 35.41 -12.13 54.63
N ALA A 136 36.42 -13.00 54.65
CA ALA A 136 36.41 -14.45 54.66
C ALA A 136 36.01 -15.12 55.98
N LYS A 137 35.42 -16.33 55.88
CA LYS A 137 35.74 -17.53 56.68
C LYS A 137 35.06 -18.76 56.06
N GLY A 138 35.81 -19.85 55.89
CA GLY A 138 35.41 -21.04 55.14
C GLY A 138 34.67 -22.11 55.94
N SER A 139 34.12 -23.09 55.20
CA SER A 139 34.02 -24.49 55.60
C SER A 139 33.55 -25.35 54.41
N ASN A 140 34.12 -26.54 54.28
CA ASN A 140 33.89 -27.56 53.25
C ASN A 140 32.48 -28.18 53.31
N GLY A 141 31.97 -28.65 52.16
CA GLY A 141 30.92 -29.68 52.16
C GLY A 141 30.20 -29.91 50.83
N GLY A 142 30.46 -31.06 50.20
CA GLY A 142 29.41 -31.91 49.61
C GLY A 142 28.87 -31.60 48.21
N LYS A 143 29.23 -32.46 47.25
CA LYS A 143 28.65 -32.57 45.91
C LYS A 143 27.14 -32.82 45.93
N ALA A 144 26.38 -32.09 45.10
CA ALA A 144 25.13 -32.58 44.51
C ALA A 144 25.03 -32.10 43.05
N ARG A 145 25.23 -33.05 42.12
CA ARG A 145 25.21 -32.82 40.67
C ARG A 145 23.75 -32.80 40.20
N GLY A 146 23.07 -31.68 40.40
CA GLY A 146 21.73 -31.43 39.84
C GLY A 146 21.81 -31.22 38.33
N LYS A 147 21.53 -32.27 37.56
CA LYS A 147 21.39 -32.22 36.10
C LYS A 147 20.16 -31.36 35.78
N ARG A 148 20.35 -30.05 35.59
CA ARG A 148 19.32 -29.18 34.99
C ARG A 148 19.11 -29.67 33.55
N GLN A 149 18.07 -30.47 33.34
CA GLN A 149 17.49 -30.68 32.03
C GLN A 149 17.10 -29.29 31.52
N GLY A 150 17.88 -28.76 30.57
CA GLY A 150 17.43 -27.66 29.74
C GLY A 150 16.20 -28.15 28.98
N GLY A 151 15.02 -27.72 29.43
CA GLY A 151 13.79 -27.95 28.70
C GLY A 151 13.97 -27.39 27.30
N LYS A 152 14.02 -28.27 26.29
CA LYS A 152 13.80 -27.88 24.91
C LYS A 152 12.43 -27.20 24.88
N LYS A 153 12.37 -25.88 24.83
CA LYS A 153 11.16 -25.19 24.39
C LYS A 153 10.84 -25.78 23.02
N ASN A 154 9.73 -26.50 22.90
CA ASN A 154 9.20 -26.91 21.60
C ASN A 154 8.93 -25.61 20.84
N VAL A 155 9.86 -25.20 19.97
CA VAL A 155 9.66 -24.03 19.12
C VAL A 155 8.63 -24.46 18.09
N VAL A 156 7.39 -24.00 18.27
CA VAL A 156 6.30 -24.25 17.34
C VAL A 156 6.58 -23.46 16.07
N ASP A 157 6.65 -24.16 14.93
CA ASP A 157 6.82 -23.52 13.64
C ASP A 157 5.49 -22.91 13.16
N LEU A 158 5.24 -21.68 13.60
CA LEU A 158 4.06 -20.90 13.24
C LEU A 158 3.93 -20.69 11.74
N ARG A 159 5.04 -20.60 11.01
CA ARG A 159 5.02 -20.43 9.55
C ARG A 159 4.42 -21.66 8.87
N THR A 160 4.85 -22.84 9.31
CA THR A 160 4.28 -24.11 8.84
C THR A 160 2.83 -24.26 9.26
N LEU A 161 2.46 -23.95 10.51
CA LEU A 161 1.07 -24.00 10.97
C LEU A 161 0.14 -23.08 10.16
N LEU A 162 0.56 -21.83 9.89
CA LEU A 162 -0.18 -20.90 9.05
C LEU A 162 -0.38 -21.43 7.63
N THR A 163 0.67 -22.03 7.06
CA THR A 163 0.60 -22.60 5.70
C THR A 163 -0.35 -23.78 5.63
N LEU A 164 -0.29 -24.70 6.60
CA LEU A 164 -1.21 -25.83 6.71
C LEU A 164 -2.65 -25.35 6.93
N CYS A 165 -2.84 -24.33 7.77
CA CYS A 165 -4.16 -23.77 8.03
C CYS A 165 -4.76 -23.15 6.77
N ALA A 166 -3.96 -22.41 6.00
CA ALA A 166 -4.39 -21.85 4.73
C ALA A 166 -4.79 -22.96 3.73
N GLN A 167 -4.04 -24.07 3.69
CA GLN A 167 -4.38 -25.23 2.87
C GLN A 167 -5.71 -25.87 3.29
N ALA A 168 -5.94 -26.06 4.59
CA ALA A 168 -7.21 -26.58 5.11
C ALA A 168 -8.38 -25.64 4.77
N VAL A 169 -8.21 -24.33 4.93
CA VAL A 169 -9.21 -23.31 4.54
C VAL A 169 -9.49 -23.35 3.02
N ALA A 170 -8.46 -23.53 2.19
CA ALA A 170 -8.63 -23.64 0.74
C ALA A 170 -9.36 -24.91 0.30
N ALA A 171 -9.21 -26.00 1.05
CA ALA A 171 -9.87 -27.28 0.81
C ALA A 171 -11.26 -27.38 1.48
N ASP A 172 -11.73 -26.31 2.13
CA ASP A 172 -12.94 -26.30 2.98
C ASP A 172 -12.95 -27.39 4.08
N ASP A 173 -11.76 -27.82 4.53
CA ASP A 173 -11.62 -28.70 5.69
C ASP A 173 -11.74 -27.89 6.98
N ARG A 174 -12.99 -27.59 7.35
CA ARG A 174 -13.31 -26.75 8.51
C ARG A 174 -12.80 -27.35 9.82
N ARG A 175 -12.74 -28.68 9.94
CA ARG A 175 -12.29 -29.35 11.18
C ARG A 175 -10.79 -29.10 11.36
N SER A 176 -9.98 -29.47 10.37
CA SER A 176 -8.54 -29.26 10.42
C SER A 176 -8.18 -27.78 10.52
N ALA A 177 -8.89 -26.91 9.80
CA ALA A 177 -8.67 -25.46 9.88
C ALA A 177 -8.91 -24.92 11.30
N ASN A 178 -9.99 -25.33 11.97
CA ASN A 178 -10.29 -24.90 13.33
C ASN A 178 -9.26 -25.43 14.35
N ASP A 179 -8.82 -26.68 14.20
CA ASP A 179 -7.79 -27.26 15.08
C ASP A 179 -6.44 -26.56 14.90
N LEU A 180 -6.06 -26.23 13.66
CA LEU A 180 -4.84 -25.48 13.34
C LEU A 180 -4.94 -24.02 13.84
N LEU A 181 -6.07 -23.35 13.65
CA LEU A 181 -6.31 -22.01 14.20
C LEU A 181 -6.14 -22.01 15.73
N LYS A 182 -6.71 -22.99 16.42
CA LYS A 182 -6.55 -23.14 17.88
C LYS A 182 -5.08 -23.28 18.27
N GLN A 183 -4.32 -24.11 17.57
CA GLN A 183 -2.88 -24.26 17.81
C GLN A 183 -2.11 -22.97 17.54
N ILE A 184 -2.42 -22.25 16.47
CA ILE A 184 -1.80 -20.96 16.16
C ILE A 184 -2.04 -19.97 17.31
N ARG A 185 -3.30 -19.78 17.72
CA ARG A 185 -3.68 -18.84 18.79
C ARG A 185 -2.99 -19.14 20.13
N GLN A 186 -2.86 -20.42 20.47
CA GLN A 186 -2.17 -20.86 21.69
C GLN A 186 -0.68 -20.49 21.68
N ASN A 187 -0.07 -20.33 20.50
CA ASN A 187 1.35 -20.07 20.33
C ASN A 187 1.67 -18.65 19.81
N SER A 188 0.65 -17.80 19.61
CA SER A 188 0.78 -16.46 19.01
C SER A 188 0.30 -15.35 19.95
N PRO A 189 0.90 -15.16 21.15
CA PRO A 189 0.52 -14.08 22.04
C PRO A 189 0.73 -12.71 21.36
N PRO A 190 -0.18 -11.73 21.56
CA PRO A 190 -0.05 -10.38 21.00
C PRO A 190 1.22 -9.61 21.36
N THR A 191 1.88 -10.00 22.44
CA THR A 191 3.14 -9.40 22.94
C THR A 191 4.35 -10.29 22.63
N GLY A 192 4.16 -11.33 21.83
CA GLY A 192 5.19 -12.27 21.40
C GLY A 192 6.25 -11.65 20.50
N ASP A 193 7.08 -12.48 19.88
CA ASP A 193 8.00 -12.05 18.82
C ASP A 193 7.26 -11.66 17.52
N ALA A 194 8.00 -11.16 16.52
CA ALA A 194 7.45 -10.74 15.24
C ALA A 194 6.61 -11.83 14.55
N MET A 195 7.06 -13.08 14.54
CA MET A 195 6.33 -14.17 13.89
C MET A 195 5.06 -14.53 14.69
N GLN A 196 5.10 -14.47 16.01
CA GLN A 196 3.92 -14.64 16.86
C GLN A 196 2.87 -13.55 16.62
N ARG A 197 3.26 -12.28 16.59
CA ARG A 197 2.30 -11.18 16.36
C ARG A 197 1.73 -11.20 14.95
N LEU A 198 2.55 -11.51 13.95
CA LEU A 198 2.11 -11.72 12.57
C LEU A 198 1.14 -12.91 12.45
N ALA A 199 1.45 -14.03 13.10
CA ALA A 199 0.61 -15.22 13.07
C ALA A 199 -0.77 -14.96 13.68
N ASN A 200 -0.85 -14.14 14.73
CA ASN A 200 -2.13 -13.74 15.29
C ASN A 200 -2.99 -12.95 14.29
N ILE A 201 -2.39 -12.02 13.55
CA ILE A 201 -3.09 -11.23 12.51
C ILE A 201 -3.52 -12.13 11.34
N PHE A 202 -2.65 -13.04 10.91
CA PHE A 202 -2.97 -13.96 9.82
C PHE A 202 -4.07 -14.95 10.20
N ALA A 203 -4.11 -15.37 11.47
CA ALA A 203 -5.19 -16.18 12.00
C ALA A 203 -6.53 -15.43 11.94
N ASP A 204 -6.57 -14.12 12.26
CA ASP A 204 -7.78 -13.30 12.10
C ASP A 204 -8.28 -13.32 10.63
N GLY A 205 -7.35 -13.18 9.68
CA GLY A 205 -7.66 -13.24 8.25
C GLY A 205 -8.18 -14.61 7.79
N LEU A 206 -7.56 -15.69 8.25
CA LEU A 206 -7.97 -17.06 7.91
C LEU A 206 -9.35 -17.40 8.49
N GLU A 207 -9.62 -16.98 9.71
CA GLU A 207 -10.91 -17.14 10.38
C GLU A 207 -12.01 -16.34 9.67
N ALA A 208 -11.75 -15.08 9.34
CA ALA A 208 -12.67 -14.24 8.56
C ALA A 208 -12.95 -14.82 7.17
N ARG A 209 -11.93 -15.41 6.52
CA ARG A 209 -12.09 -16.10 5.24
C ARG A 209 -12.99 -17.33 5.37
N LEU A 210 -12.72 -18.19 6.36
CA LEU A 210 -13.46 -19.42 6.62
C LEU A 210 -14.94 -19.16 6.98
N ALA A 211 -15.20 -18.00 7.60
CA ALA A 211 -16.55 -17.53 7.93
C ALA A 211 -17.24 -16.76 6.79
N GLY A 212 -16.55 -16.44 5.69
CA GLY A 212 -17.09 -15.60 4.62
C GLY A 212 -17.37 -14.15 5.02
N SER A 213 -16.78 -13.68 6.13
CA SER A 213 -17.06 -12.35 6.72
C SER A 213 -15.96 -11.31 6.43
N GLY A 214 -14.93 -11.69 5.67
CA GLY A 214 -13.76 -10.85 5.37
C GLY A 214 -14.10 -9.44 4.88
N THR A 215 -14.97 -9.31 3.88
CA THR A 215 -15.38 -8.00 3.34
C THR A 215 -16.10 -7.14 4.37
N GLN A 216 -16.99 -7.72 5.17
CA GLN A 216 -17.75 -6.98 6.19
C GLN A 216 -16.82 -6.47 7.29
N ILE A 217 -15.92 -7.34 7.78
CA ILE A 217 -14.92 -6.98 8.78
C ILE A 217 -13.99 -5.89 8.23
N TYR A 218 -13.48 -6.06 7.01
CA TYR A 218 -12.60 -5.09 6.38
C TYR A 218 -13.28 -3.73 6.21
N LYS A 219 -14.52 -3.68 5.69
CA LYS A 219 -15.31 -2.45 5.56
C LYS A 219 -15.54 -1.77 6.91
N ALA A 220 -15.82 -2.53 7.96
CA ALA A 220 -15.97 -2.00 9.31
C ALA A 220 -14.66 -1.41 9.87
N LEU A 221 -13.51 -2.02 9.57
CA LEU A 221 -12.20 -1.53 9.99
C LEU A 221 -11.82 -0.22 9.28
N ILE A 222 -11.93 -0.16 7.95
CA ILE A 222 -11.56 1.04 7.18
C ILE A 222 -12.52 2.22 7.37
N SER A 223 -13.74 1.97 7.88
CA SER A 223 -14.72 3.02 8.18
C SER A 223 -14.49 3.65 9.56
N LYS A 224 -13.55 3.14 10.36
CA LYS A 224 -13.21 3.75 11.64
C LYS A 224 -12.51 5.08 11.37
N PRO A 225 -13.00 6.20 11.93
CA PRO A 225 -12.34 7.48 11.77
C PRO A 225 -10.99 7.45 12.49
N THR A 226 -9.90 7.55 11.73
CA THR A 226 -8.55 7.75 12.29
C THR A 226 -8.17 9.21 12.12
N SER A 227 -7.88 9.88 13.24
CA SER A 227 -7.49 11.28 13.22
C SER A 227 -6.15 11.46 12.51
N ALA A 228 -5.94 12.62 11.87
CA ALA A 228 -4.64 12.94 11.28
C ALA A 228 -3.52 12.95 12.35
N ALA A 229 -3.86 13.27 13.60
CA ALA A 229 -2.93 13.27 14.73
C ALA A 229 -2.45 11.85 15.10
N ASP A 230 -3.35 10.86 15.12
CA ASP A 230 -2.98 9.47 15.42
C ASP A 230 -2.15 8.87 14.28
N VAL A 231 -2.52 9.16 13.03
CA VAL A 231 -1.71 8.76 11.87
C VAL A 231 -0.35 9.45 11.88
N LEU A 232 -0.26 10.71 12.32
CA LEU A 232 1.02 11.42 12.45
C LEU A 232 1.95 10.73 13.46
N LYS A 233 1.45 10.28 14.61
CA LYS A 233 2.26 9.56 15.61
C LYS A 233 2.81 8.25 15.05
N ALA A 234 1.96 7.44 14.41
CA ALA A 234 2.39 6.22 13.72
C ALA A 234 3.44 6.53 12.64
N TYR A 235 3.18 7.57 11.83
CA TYR A 235 4.08 8.00 10.77
C TYR A 235 5.44 8.45 11.31
N HIS A 236 5.47 9.23 12.39
CA HIS A 236 6.70 9.68 13.04
C HIS A 236 7.54 8.51 13.52
N MET A 237 6.93 7.55 14.23
CA MET A 237 7.62 6.33 14.66
C MET A 237 8.14 5.54 13.47
N PHE A 238 7.33 5.40 12.41
CA PHE A 238 7.73 4.63 11.23
C PHE A 238 8.91 5.25 10.51
N LEU A 239 8.95 6.59 10.39
CA LEU A 239 10.09 7.29 9.79
C LEU A 239 11.39 7.13 10.61
N ALA A 240 11.29 7.02 11.93
CA ALA A 240 12.44 6.78 12.78
C ALA A 240 12.96 5.34 12.65
N ALA A 241 12.06 4.36 12.57
CA ALA A 241 12.40 2.93 12.53
C ALA A 241 12.77 2.43 11.12
N CYS A 242 12.20 3.03 10.08
CA CYS A 242 12.22 2.50 8.73
C CYS A 242 12.43 3.64 7.70
N PRO A 243 13.50 3.58 6.88
CA PRO A 243 13.85 4.67 5.96
C PRO A 243 12.88 4.81 4.80
N PHE A 244 12.07 3.79 4.54
CA PHE A 244 11.38 3.63 3.26
C PHE A 244 10.54 4.85 2.84
N ARG A 245 9.68 5.35 3.73
CA ARG A 245 8.84 6.52 3.44
C ARG A 245 9.65 7.80 3.36
N LYS A 246 10.64 7.98 4.24
CA LYS A 246 11.53 9.15 4.24
C LYS A 246 12.31 9.27 2.94
N LEU A 247 12.85 8.14 2.47
CA LEU A 247 13.62 8.06 1.24
C LEU A 247 12.73 8.26 0.00
N SER A 248 11.51 7.72 0.02
CA SER A 248 10.54 7.95 -1.07
C SER A 248 10.17 9.42 -1.23
N ASN A 249 9.91 10.10 -0.12
CA ASN A 249 9.66 11.54 -0.12
C ASN A 249 10.91 12.32 -0.56
N PHE A 250 12.11 11.88 -0.16
CA PHE A 250 13.37 12.49 -0.60
C PHE A 250 13.56 12.36 -2.12
N PHE A 251 13.40 11.17 -2.67
CA PHE A 251 13.48 10.88 -4.11
C PHE A 251 12.51 11.76 -4.90
N SER A 252 11.23 11.74 -4.51
CA SER A 252 10.18 12.51 -5.20
C SER A 252 10.44 14.02 -5.08
N ASN A 253 10.65 14.53 -3.86
CA ASN A 253 10.85 15.96 -3.65
C ASN A 253 12.13 16.48 -4.32
N LYS A 254 13.24 15.73 -4.32
CA LYS A 254 14.48 16.15 -4.99
C LYS A 254 14.34 16.10 -6.52
N THR A 255 13.62 15.12 -7.07
CA THR A 255 13.26 15.10 -8.50
C THR A 255 12.45 16.34 -8.89
N ILE A 256 11.45 16.70 -8.07
CA ILE A 256 10.62 17.90 -8.27
C ILE A 256 11.46 19.17 -8.17
N MET A 257 12.32 19.29 -7.16
CA MET A 257 13.20 20.46 -7.00
C MET A 257 14.13 20.65 -8.21
N ASN A 258 14.68 19.56 -8.76
CA ASN A 258 15.58 19.63 -9.90
C ASN A 258 14.84 20.13 -11.16
N ILE A 259 13.63 19.63 -11.45
CA ILE A 259 12.88 20.07 -12.62
C ILE A 259 12.23 21.46 -12.45
N ALA A 260 11.99 21.85 -11.20
CA ALA A 260 11.42 23.15 -10.85
C ALA A 260 12.48 24.25 -10.63
N GLU A 261 13.76 24.01 -10.92
CA GLU A 261 14.86 24.94 -10.58
C GLU A 261 14.58 26.38 -11.04
N ASN A 262 14.14 26.55 -12.29
CA ASN A 262 13.86 27.86 -12.90
C ASN A 262 12.36 28.09 -13.18
N ALA A 263 11.49 27.22 -12.69
CA ALA A 263 10.06 27.30 -12.97
C ALA A 263 9.41 28.48 -12.23
N THR A 264 8.53 29.22 -12.90
CA THR A 264 7.70 30.26 -12.24
C THR A 264 6.42 29.69 -11.67
N LYS A 265 5.90 28.61 -12.27
CA LYS A 265 4.72 27.85 -11.81
C LYS A 265 5.03 26.35 -11.79
N VAL A 266 4.62 25.67 -10.73
CA VAL A 266 4.72 24.22 -10.58
C VAL A 266 3.34 23.69 -10.19
N HIS A 267 2.87 22.66 -10.90
CA HIS A 267 1.64 21.96 -10.57
C HIS A 267 1.93 20.48 -10.29
N ILE A 268 1.54 20.03 -9.11
CA ILE A 268 1.69 18.66 -8.66
C ILE A 268 0.30 18.02 -8.62
N VAL A 269 0.09 16.97 -9.40
CA VAL A 269 -1.08 16.09 -9.31
C VAL A 269 -0.67 14.85 -8.51
N ASP A 270 -1.18 14.73 -7.29
CA ASP A 270 -0.81 13.65 -6.36
C ASP A 270 -1.94 12.61 -6.21
N PHE A 271 -1.72 11.43 -6.81
CA PHE A 271 -2.62 10.29 -6.73
C PHE A 271 -2.42 9.53 -5.42
N GLY A 272 -3.38 9.69 -4.51
CA GLY A 272 -3.38 9.08 -3.18
C GLY A 272 -2.67 9.94 -2.16
N ILE A 273 -2.97 11.25 -2.17
CA ILE A 273 -2.34 12.26 -1.30
C ILE A 273 -2.55 11.98 0.20
N LEU A 274 -3.64 11.29 0.58
CA LEU A 274 -3.98 10.97 1.97
C LEU A 274 -3.89 12.23 2.86
N TYR A 275 -3.01 12.21 3.86
CA TYR A 275 -2.78 13.32 4.81
C TYR A 275 -1.74 14.35 4.31
N GLY A 276 -1.19 14.19 3.10
CA GLY A 276 -0.27 15.15 2.48
C GLY A 276 1.07 15.32 3.19
N PHE A 277 1.48 14.38 4.05
CA PHE A 277 2.68 14.50 4.91
C PHE A 277 4.01 14.61 4.15
N GLN A 278 4.04 14.33 2.85
CA GLN A 278 5.22 14.55 2.00
C GLN A 278 5.48 16.05 1.73
N TRP A 279 4.42 16.82 1.55
CA TRP A 279 4.46 18.14 0.89
C TRP A 279 4.96 19.30 1.77
N PRO A 280 4.76 19.35 3.10
CA PRO A 280 5.29 20.44 3.93
C PRO A 280 6.80 20.63 3.78
N CYS A 281 7.55 19.53 3.68
CA CYS A 281 8.98 19.61 3.44
C CYS A 281 9.35 20.19 2.06
N LEU A 282 8.58 19.86 1.01
CA LEU A 282 8.80 20.43 -0.32
C LEU A 282 8.47 21.93 -0.32
N ILE A 283 7.36 22.33 0.28
CA ILE A 283 6.94 23.74 0.43
C ILE A 283 8.06 24.54 1.11
N GLN A 284 8.59 24.03 2.22
CA GLN A 284 9.71 24.67 2.92
C GLN A 284 10.94 24.84 2.00
N ARG A 285 11.34 23.79 1.27
CA ARG A 285 12.50 23.86 0.36
C ARG A 285 12.29 24.82 -0.81
N LEU A 286 11.09 24.86 -1.39
CA LEU A 286 10.74 25.79 -2.46
C LEU A 286 10.81 27.25 -1.98
N SER A 287 10.45 27.52 -0.73
CA SER A 287 10.56 28.87 -0.14
C SER A 287 12.00 29.38 -0.07
N SER A 288 12.97 28.48 0.08
CA SER A 288 14.41 28.80 0.12
C SER A 288 15.09 28.72 -1.25
N ARG A 289 14.34 28.56 -2.34
CA ARG A 289 14.91 28.48 -3.70
C ARG A 289 15.55 29.83 -4.09
N PRO A 290 16.74 29.82 -4.73
CA PRO A 290 17.29 31.03 -5.35
C PRO A 290 16.28 31.67 -6.32
N GLY A 291 16.11 32.99 -6.28
CA GLY A 291 15.09 33.70 -7.07
C GLY A 291 13.66 33.65 -6.50
N GLY A 292 13.46 32.99 -5.35
CA GLY A 292 12.17 32.92 -4.66
C GLY A 292 11.30 31.71 -5.06
N PRO A 293 10.24 31.43 -4.30
CA PRO A 293 9.36 30.29 -4.56
C PRO A 293 8.55 30.45 -5.85
N PRO A 294 8.26 29.36 -6.58
CA PRO A 294 7.29 29.39 -7.66
C PRO A 294 5.87 29.53 -7.10
N HIS A 295 4.91 29.87 -7.95
CA HIS A 295 3.52 29.58 -7.65
C HIS A 295 3.32 28.06 -7.65
N LEU A 296 2.96 27.51 -6.50
CA LEU A 296 2.78 26.08 -6.28
C LEU A 296 1.30 25.71 -6.27
N ARG A 297 0.89 24.89 -7.23
CA ARG A 297 -0.45 24.29 -7.25
C ARG A 297 -0.36 22.81 -6.91
N ILE A 298 -1.22 22.34 -6.01
CA ILE A 298 -1.33 20.90 -5.72
C ILE A 298 -2.77 20.46 -5.96
N THR A 299 -2.96 19.54 -6.90
CA THR A 299 -4.21 18.77 -7.04
C THR A 299 -4.06 17.46 -6.26
N GLY A 300 -4.65 17.42 -5.08
CA GLY A 300 -4.67 16.24 -4.23
C GLY A 300 -5.83 15.32 -4.60
N ILE A 301 -5.53 14.09 -4.99
CA ILE A 301 -6.52 13.07 -5.36
C ILE A 301 -6.52 11.99 -4.28
N ASP A 302 -7.69 11.63 -3.74
CA ASP A 302 -7.86 10.45 -2.89
C ASP A 302 -9.19 9.75 -3.20
N LEU A 303 -9.34 8.52 -2.70
CA LEU A 303 -10.62 7.82 -2.76
C LEU A 303 -11.65 8.50 -1.83
N PRO A 304 -12.94 8.51 -2.18
CA PRO A 304 -13.99 9.06 -1.34
C PRO A 304 -14.01 8.41 0.05
N ASN A 305 -14.12 9.22 1.11
CA ASN A 305 -14.45 8.72 2.44
C ASN A 305 -15.85 8.08 2.44
N PRO A 306 -16.07 7.01 3.23
CA PRO A 306 -17.43 6.55 3.49
C PRO A 306 -18.24 7.61 4.25
N GLY A 307 -19.56 7.61 4.06
CA GLY A 307 -20.48 8.54 4.74
C GLY A 307 -20.80 9.81 3.94
N PHE A 308 -21.28 10.84 4.64
CA PHE A 308 -21.86 12.05 4.02
C PHE A 308 -20.83 13.10 3.57
N ARG A 309 -19.55 12.93 3.91
CA ARG A 309 -18.48 13.88 3.58
C ARG A 309 -17.32 13.19 2.85
N PRO A 310 -17.53 12.78 1.58
CA PRO A 310 -16.54 12.01 0.83
C PRO A 310 -15.21 12.74 0.64
N ALA A 311 -15.21 14.07 0.60
CA ALA A 311 -14.01 14.89 0.37
C ALA A 311 -13.33 15.41 1.64
N GLU A 312 -13.88 15.18 2.83
CA GLU A 312 -13.43 15.83 4.07
C GLU A 312 -11.94 15.64 4.37
N ARG A 313 -11.42 14.43 4.14
CA ARG A 313 -9.99 14.12 4.37
C ARG A 313 -9.08 14.93 3.44
N VAL A 314 -9.39 14.96 2.15
CA VAL A 314 -8.55 15.64 1.16
C VAL A 314 -8.66 17.16 1.28
N GLU A 315 -9.83 17.68 1.65
CA GLU A 315 -10.04 19.10 1.99
C GLU A 315 -9.26 19.51 3.25
N GLU A 316 -9.26 18.67 4.30
CA GLU A 316 -8.44 18.86 5.49
C GLU A 316 -6.94 18.87 5.17
N THR A 317 -6.49 17.97 4.30
CA THR A 317 -5.12 17.99 3.79
C THR A 317 -4.82 19.29 3.06
N GLY A 318 -5.71 19.76 2.19
CA GLY A 318 -5.57 21.04 1.50
C GLY A 318 -5.39 22.23 2.45
N ARG A 319 -6.24 22.31 3.48
CA ARG A 319 -6.15 23.35 4.52
C ARG A 319 -4.81 23.31 5.27
N ARG A 320 -4.34 22.12 5.64
CA ARG A 320 -3.01 21.94 6.27
C ARG A 320 -1.87 22.42 5.37
N LEU A 321 -1.89 22.05 4.10
CA LEU A 321 -0.85 22.45 3.14
C LEU A 321 -0.88 23.95 2.86
N ALA A 322 -2.06 24.55 2.76
CA ALA A 322 -2.21 26.00 2.63
C ALA A 322 -1.63 26.76 3.83
N ASN A 323 -1.80 26.24 5.05
CA ASN A 323 -1.19 26.82 6.25
C ASN A 323 0.34 26.79 6.18
N TYR A 324 0.94 25.66 5.77
CA TYR A 324 2.40 25.58 5.56
C TYR A 324 2.87 26.56 4.48
N ALA A 325 2.18 26.62 3.35
CA ALA A 325 2.53 27.54 2.28
C ALA A 325 2.46 29.00 2.73
N ASN A 326 1.45 29.38 3.50
CA ASN A 326 1.34 30.70 4.10
C ASN A 326 2.50 31.00 5.06
N THR A 327 2.83 30.07 5.97
CA THR A 327 3.97 30.19 6.90
C THR A 327 5.29 30.42 6.17
N PHE A 328 5.52 29.72 5.06
CA PHE A 328 6.74 29.84 4.26
C PHE A 328 6.64 30.85 3.12
N LYS A 329 5.54 31.63 3.04
CA LYS A 329 5.30 32.65 2.01
C LYS A 329 5.43 32.12 0.57
N VAL A 330 4.97 30.89 0.34
CA VAL A 330 4.89 30.26 -0.98
C VAL A 330 3.51 30.58 -1.58
N PRO A 331 3.42 31.21 -2.76
CA PRO A 331 2.13 31.40 -3.43
C PRO A 331 1.52 30.05 -3.75
N PHE A 332 0.30 29.78 -3.28
CA PHE A 332 -0.23 28.43 -3.22
C PHE A 332 -1.70 28.32 -3.62
N GLU A 333 -2.01 27.25 -4.36
CA GLU A 333 -3.36 26.83 -4.68
C GLU A 333 -3.51 25.32 -4.41
N PHE A 334 -4.64 24.92 -3.81
CA PHE A 334 -4.95 23.51 -3.61
C PHE A 334 -6.30 23.15 -4.24
N LYS A 335 -6.32 22.04 -4.97
CA LYS A 335 -7.53 21.43 -5.51
C LYS A 335 -7.74 20.04 -4.92
N ALA A 336 -8.87 19.85 -4.26
CA ALA A 336 -9.29 18.56 -3.73
C ALA A 336 -10.07 17.76 -4.80
N ILE A 337 -9.73 16.50 -5.00
CA ILE A 337 -10.53 15.54 -5.77
C ILE A 337 -10.73 14.28 -4.93
N ALA A 338 -11.98 14.01 -4.55
CA ALA A 338 -12.38 12.77 -3.86
C ALA A 338 -13.30 11.97 -4.78
N GLN A 339 -12.70 11.15 -5.65
CA GLN A 339 -13.40 10.38 -6.68
C GLN A 339 -12.73 9.01 -6.87
N LYS A 340 -13.42 8.08 -7.54
CA LYS A 340 -12.76 6.89 -8.08
C LYS A 340 -11.78 7.36 -9.15
N TRP A 341 -10.55 6.83 -9.15
CA TRP A 341 -9.48 7.42 -9.96
C TRP A 341 -9.68 7.20 -11.46
N ASP A 342 -10.27 6.07 -11.80
CA ASP A 342 -10.70 5.68 -13.14
C ASP A 342 -11.90 6.49 -13.67
N THR A 343 -12.55 7.32 -12.84
CA THR A 343 -13.62 8.21 -13.29
C THR A 343 -13.19 9.66 -13.47
N ILE A 344 -11.93 9.99 -13.14
CA ILE A 344 -11.39 11.35 -13.23
C ILE A 344 -11.15 11.70 -14.70
N LYS A 345 -11.59 12.87 -15.11
CA LYS A 345 -11.37 13.39 -16.47
C LYS A 345 -10.23 14.41 -16.49
N ILE A 346 -9.63 14.60 -17.65
CA ILE A 346 -8.51 15.53 -17.83
C ILE A 346 -8.92 16.97 -17.49
N GLU A 347 -10.17 17.35 -17.78
CA GLU A 347 -10.72 18.68 -17.51
C GLU A 347 -10.90 18.95 -16.01
N ASP A 348 -10.99 17.89 -15.19
CA ASP A 348 -11.05 17.98 -13.73
C ASP A 348 -9.72 18.43 -13.15
N LEU A 349 -8.60 18.31 -13.86
CA LEU A 349 -7.28 18.62 -13.34
C LEU A 349 -6.86 20.07 -13.60
N LYS A 350 -7.57 20.76 -14.51
CA LYS A 350 -7.34 22.18 -14.85
C LYS A 350 -5.87 22.47 -15.15
N ILE A 351 -5.23 21.65 -15.98
CA ILE A 351 -3.80 21.77 -16.31
C ILE A 351 -3.57 23.06 -17.13
N ASP A 352 -2.59 23.85 -16.72
CA ASP A 352 -2.11 25.03 -17.47
C ASP A 352 -0.89 24.59 -18.31
N ARG A 353 -0.79 25.02 -19.57
CA ARG A 353 0.36 24.67 -20.43
C ARG A 353 1.64 25.42 -20.04
N ASN A 354 1.54 26.47 -19.24
CA ASN A 354 2.65 27.32 -18.82
C ASN A 354 3.20 26.94 -17.43
N GLU A 355 2.87 25.77 -16.90
CA GLU A 355 3.38 25.27 -15.63
C GLU A 355 4.25 24.04 -15.83
N VAL A 356 5.23 23.84 -14.94
CA VAL A 356 5.91 22.54 -14.83
C VAL A 356 4.94 21.56 -14.18
N LEU A 357 4.56 20.51 -14.90
CA LEU A 357 3.57 19.54 -14.47
C LEU A 357 4.25 18.26 -13.95
N VAL A 358 4.01 17.97 -12.67
CA VAL A 358 4.47 16.76 -11.99
C VAL A 358 3.27 15.90 -11.67
N VAL A 359 3.33 14.61 -12.03
CA VAL A 359 2.40 13.62 -11.49
C VAL A 359 3.15 12.75 -10.48
N ASN A 360 2.61 12.62 -9.26
CA ASN A 360 3.17 11.79 -8.20
C ASN A 360 2.18 10.68 -7.83
N SER A 361 2.65 9.44 -7.73
CA SER A 361 1.86 8.35 -7.16
C SER A 361 2.75 7.37 -6.41
N LEU A 362 2.75 7.46 -5.09
CA LEU A 362 3.57 6.60 -4.23
C LEU A 362 2.71 5.51 -3.58
N TYR A 363 2.89 4.28 -4.05
CA TYR A 363 2.38 3.02 -3.48
C TYR A 363 0.88 2.77 -3.63
N ARG A 364 0.11 3.69 -4.23
CA ARG A 364 -1.36 3.64 -4.17
C ARG A 364 -2.03 3.04 -5.40
N LEU A 365 -1.36 2.96 -6.55
CA LEU A 365 -1.90 2.31 -7.74
C LEU A 365 -2.20 0.81 -7.54
N ARG A 366 -1.57 0.18 -6.55
CA ARG A 366 -1.90 -1.20 -6.13
C ARG A 366 -3.35 -1.37 -5.67
N ASN A 367 -4.03 -0.28 -5.31
CA ASN A 367 -5.43 -0.30 -4.86
C ASN A 367 -6.44 -0.24 -6.01
N LEU A 368 -5.98 0.00 -7.24
CA LEU A 368 -6.82 -0.08 -8.43
C LEU A 368 -6.99 -1.54 -8.84
N LEU A 369 -8.19 -1.87 -9.30
CA LEU A 369 -8.47 -3.16 -9.93
C LEU A 369 -7.63 -3.31 -11.21
N ASP A 370 -7.46 -4.55 -11.61
CA ASP A 370 -6.69 -4.95 -12.79
C ASP A 370 -7.54 -5.87 -13.68
N GLU A 371 -6.93 -6.31 -14.78
CA GLU A 371 -7.55 -7.15 -15.81
C GLU A 371 -8.01 -8.51 -15.27
N THR A 372 -7.56 -8.93 -14.08
CA THR A 372 -8.00 -10.19 -13.44
C THR A 372 -9.38 -10.09 -12.81
N VAL A 373 -9.93 -8.87 -12.69
CA VAL A 373 -11.22 -8.60 -12.04
C VAL A 373 -12.23 -7.98 -13.01
N VAL A 374 -11.77 -7.05 -13.83
CA VAL A 374 -12.62 -6.29 -14.76
C VAL A 374 -11.96 -6.21 -16.13
N VAL A 375 -12.75 -6.27 -17.20
CA VAL A 375 -12.26 -6.29 -18.59
C VAL A 375 -11.47 -5.02 -18.90
N GLU A 376 -12.05 -3.85 -18.60
CA GLU A 376 -11.37 -2.57 -18.74
C GLU A 376 -10.66 -2.23 -17.42
N SER A 377 -9.33 -2.31 -17.43
CA SER A 377 -8.50 -2.17 -16.24
C SER A 377 -8.40 -0.72 -15.76
N PRO A 378 -8.84 -0.40 -14.53
CA PRO A 378 -8.67 0.91 -13.91
C PRO A 378 -7.23 1.39 -13.87
N ARG A 379 -6.25 0.47 -13.77
CA ARG A 379 -4.82 0.82 -13.86
C ARG A 379 -4.47 1.42 -15.21
N ASN A 380 -4.99 0.84 -16.29
CA ASN A 380 -4.72 1.33 -17.64
C ASN A 380 -5.47 2.64 -17.89
N ILE A 381 -6.72 2.78 -17.42
CA ILE A 381 -7.48 4.03 -17.51
C ILE A 381 -6.70 5.16 -16.82
N VAL A 382 -6.22 4.95 -15.60
CA VAL A 382 -5.46 5.96 -14.85
C VAL A 382 -4.12 6.26 -15.51
N LEU A 383 -3.38 5.25 -16.01
CA LEU A 383 -2.14 5.50 -16.75
C LEU A 383 -2.37 6.28 -18.04
N ASN A 384 -3.45 5.99 -18.77
CA ASN A 384 -3.83 6.75 -19.96
C ASN A 384 -4.22 8.19 -19.60
N LEU A 385 -4.93 8.39 -18.50
CA LEU A 385 -5.21 9.73 -17.98
C LEU A 385 -3.90 10.48 -17.69
N ILE A 386 -2.96 9.87 -16.94
CA ILE A 386 -1.64 10.46 -16.65
C ILE A 386 -0.87 10.75 -17.93
N ARG A 387 -0.92 9.88 -18.94
CA ARG A 387 -0.30 10.11 -20.24
C ARG A 387 -0.90 11.34 -20.91
N ASN A 388 -2.22 11.45 -20.92
CA ASN A 388 -2.96 12.56 -21.52
C ASN A 388 -2.72 13.89 -20.80
N MET A 389 -2.32 13.88 -19.52
CA MET A 389 -1.81 15.07 -18.83
C MET A 389 -0.53 15.62 -19.45
N ASN A 390 0.24 14.78 -20.14
CA ASN A 390 1.54 15.08 -20.69
C ASN A 390 2.52 15.71 -19.67
N PRO A 391 2.77 15.07 -18.51
CA PRO A 391 3.59 15.66 -17.47
C PRO A 391 5.07 15.77 -17.87
N ASP A 392 5.74 16.77 -17.32
CA ASP A 392 7.20 16.90 -17.41
C ASP A 392 7.91 15.74 -16.72
N VAL A 393 7.32 15.26 -15.62
CA VAL A 393 7.75 14.03 -14.93
C VAL A 393 6.57 13.34 -14.24
N PHE A 394 6.48 12.02 -14.43
CA PHE A 394 5.64 11.12 -13.64
C PHE A 394 6.52 10.31 -12.67
N ILE A 395 6.34 10.54 -11.38
CA ILE A 395 7.07 9.86 -10.30
C ILE A 395 6.19 8.76 -9.74
N GLN A 396 6.69 7.52 -9.77
CA GLN A 396 5.96 6.36 -9.29
C GLN A 396 6.73 5.63 -8.20
N GLY A 397 6.02 5.27 -7.14
CA GLY A 397 6.49 4.32 -6.12
C GLY A 397 5.59 3.09 -6.08
N VAL A 398 6.18 1.92 -5.97
CA VAL A 398 5.45 0.64 -6.01
C VAL A 398 5.83 -0.24 -4.83
N VAL A 399 4.84 -0.94 -4.29
CA VAL A 399 5.06 -2.01 -3.31
C VAL A 399 5.45 -3.25 -4.09
N ASN A 400 6.69 -3.71 -3.92
CA ASN A 400 7.20 -4.86 -4.64
C ASN A 400 6.66 -6.15 -4.00
N GLY A 401 5.50 -6.60 -4.48
CA GLY A 401 4.81 -7.77 -3.94
C GLY A 401 4.21 -8.64 -5.05
N ALA A 402 4.28 -9.97 -4.87
CA ALA A 402 3.69 -10.95 -5.77
C ALA A 402 2.36 -11.54 -5.24
N TYR A 403 1.80 -10.96 -4.17
CA TYR A 403 0.54 -11.41 -3.55
C TYR A 403 -0.72 -10.81 -4.20
N ASN A 404 -0.66 -10.49 -5.49
CA ASN A 404 -1.85 -10.29 -6.33
C ASN A 404 -2.25 -11.58 -7.09
N ALA A 405 -1.60 -12.70 -6.84
CA ALA A 405 -1.93 -13.97 -7.48
C ALA A 405 -3.43 -14.33 -7.33
N PRO A 406 -4.07 -14.84 -8.41
CA PRO A 406 -5.49 -15.20 -8.36
C PRO A 406 -5.75 -16.37 -7.40
N PHE A 407 -4.83 -17.32 -7.34
CA PHE A 407 -4.92 -18.49 -6.47
C PHE A 407 -4.58 -18.16 -5.01
N PHE A 408 -5.48 -18.52 -4.09
CA PHE A 408 -5.37 -18.16 -2.67
C PHE A 408 -4.09 -18.66 -2.00
N ILE A 409 -3.67 -19.92 -2.20
CA ILE A 409 -2.47 -20.47 -1.52
C ILE A 409 -1.19 -19.76 -1.97
N THR A 410 -1.03 -19.52 -3.28
CA THR A 410 0.11 -18.77 -3.81
C THR A 410 0.12 -17.37 -3.22
N ARG A 411 -1.03 -16.69 -3.25
CA ARG A 411 -1.20 -15.35 -2.67
C ARG A 411 -0.87 -15.32 -1.18
N PHE A 412 -1.37 -16.27 -0.40
CA PHE A 412 -1.16 -16.36 1.04
C PHE A 412 0.32 -16.52 1.38
N ARG A 413 1.04 -17.40 0.67
CA ARG A 413 2.49 -17.58 0.86
C ARG A 413 3.25 -16.29 0.59
N GLU A 414 2.97 -15.63 -0.53
CA GLU A 414 3.62 -14.36 -0.89
C GLU A 414 3.30 -13.24 0.10
N ALA A 415 2.07 -13.17 0.60
CA ALA A 415 1.67 -12.22 1.64
C ALA A 415 2.42 -12.51 2.95
N LEU A 416 2.47 -13.77 3.38
CA LEU A 416 3.20 -14.21 4.57
C LEU A 416 4.66 -13.80 4.48
N PHE A 417 5.30 -14.01 3.34
CA PHE A 417 6.67 -13.57 3.10
C PHE A 417 6.83 -12.03 3.18
N HIS A 418 5.95 -11.26 2.51
CA HIS A 418 6.02 -9.80 2.52
C HIS A 418 5.83 -9.20 3.91
N PHE A 419 4.78 -9.58 4.61
CA PHE A 419 4.49 -9.05 5.94
C PHE A 419 5.49 -9.55 6.99
N SER A 420 6.05 -10.75 6.85
CA SER A 420 7.16 -11.22 7.70
C SER A 420 8.35 -10.28 7.63
N THR A 421 8.70 -9.76 6.44
CA THR A 421 9.78 -8.78 6.29
C THR A 421 9.47 -7.47 7.00
N LEU A 422 8.23 -6.95 6.90
CA LEU A 422 7.85 -5.72 7.58
C LEU A 422 7.83 -5.88 9.12
N PHE A 423 7.41 -7.03 9.62
CA PHE A 423 7.44 -7.34 11.05
C PHE A 423 8.88 -7.50 11.55
N ASP A 424 9.77 -8.12 10.78
CA ASP A 424 11.19 -8.26 11.11
C ASP A 424 11.91 -6.89 11.13
N VAL A 425 11.55 -5.98 10.21
CA VAL A 425 12.01 -4.58 10.26
C VAL A 425 11.62 -3.94 11.60
N LEU A 426 10.35 -4.02 12.00
CA LEU A 426 9.92 -3.44 13.28
C LEU A 426 10.54 -4.14 14.50
N GLU A 427 10.77 -5.44 14.41
CA GLU A 427 11.41 -6.23 15.48
C GLU A 427 12.85 -5.83 15.74
N ALA A 428 13.60 -5.55 14.67
CA ALA A 428 14.99 -5.14 14.78
C ALA A 428 15.15 -3.66 15.18
N ASN A 429 14.18 -2.80 14.87
CA ASN A 429 14.34 -1.35 14.95
C ASN A 429 13.46 -0.65 16.01
N VAL A 430 12.49 -1.34 16.62
CA VAL A 430 11.55 -0.74 17.57
C VAL A 430 11.36 -1.66 18.78
N SER A 431 11.33 -1.09 19.98
CA SER A 431 10.97 -1.85 21.19
C SER A 431 9.54 -2.39 21.10
N ARG A 432 9.25 -3.51 21.77
CA ARG A 432 7.91 -4.14 21.72
C ARG A 432 6.85 -3.35 22.49
N GLU A 433 7.29 -2.53 23.44
CA GLU A 433 6.46 -1.77 24.37
C GLU A 433 5.94 -0.45 23.77
N VAL A 434 6.46 -0.05 22.60
CA VAL A 434 6.06 1.20 21.92
C VAL A 434 4.63 1.08 21.40
N PRO A 435 3.66 1.87 21.88
CA PRO A 435 2.26 1.76 21.46
C PRO A 435 2.05 2.04 19.96
N GLU A 436 2.81 2.97 19.39
CA GLU A 436 2.76 3.33 17.96
C GLU A 436 3.14 2.14 17.07
N ARG A 437 3.98 1.23 17.55
CA ARG A 437 4.31 -0.01 16.84
C ARG A 437 3.08 -0.90 16.69
N MET A 438 2.32 -1.07 17.78
CA MET A 438 1.09 -1.87 17.78
C MET A 438 0.05 -1.29 16.82
N LEU A 439 -0.03 0.04 16.76
CA LEU A 439 -0.87 0.76 15.79
C LEU A 439 -0.48 0.42 14.35
N ILE A 440 0.82 0.44 14.01
CA ILE A 440 1.28 0.09 12.65
C ILE A 440 1.05 -1.40 12.35
N GLU A 441 1.46 -2.29 13.24
CA GLU A 441 1.35 -3.73 13.02
C GLU A 441 -0.11 -4.17 12.87
N ARG A 442 -1.04 -3.63 13.68
CA ARG A 442 -2.45 -4.03 13.66
C ARG A 442 -3.31 -3.22 12.70
N GLU A 443 -3.17 -1.90 12.69
CA GLU A 443 -4.06 -1.01 11.95
C GLU A 443 -3.55 -0.63 10.56
N ILE A 444 -2.26 -0.82 10.26
CA ILE A 444 -1.76 -0.62 8.90
C ILE A 444 -1.52 -1.97 8.25
N PHE A 445 -0.53 -2.73 8.73
CA PHE A 445 -0.18 -4.01 8.13
C PHE A 445 -1.26 -5.07 8.35
N GLY A 446 -1.89 -5.07 9.52
CA GLY A 446 -2.96 -6.02 9.83
C GLY A 446 -4.19 -5.87 8.93
N TRP A 447 -4.60 -4.63 8.62
CA TRP A 447 -5.72 -4.39 7.71
C TRP A 447 -5.38 -4.75 6.27
N GLU A 448 -4.15 -4.45 5.82
CA GLU A 448 -3.68 -4.86 4.50
C GLU A 448 -3.65 -6.41 4.39
N ALA A 449 -3.10 -7.10 5.39
CA ALA A 449 -3.07 -8.57 5.44
C ALA A 449 -4.47 -9.18 5.48
N MET A 450 -5.38 -8.63 6.30
CA MET A 450 -6.79 -9.05 6.36
C MET A 450 -7.45 -8.97 4.98
N ASN A 451 -7.26 -7.87 4.25
CA ASN A 451 -7.83 -7.73 2.91
C ASN A 451 -7.28 -8.79 1.94
N VAL A 452 -5.96 -9.02 1.94
CA VAL A 452 -5.32 -10.00 1.05
C VAL A 452 -5.78 -11.44 1.31
N ILE A 453 -5.98 -11.79 2.59
CA ILE A 453 -6.33 -13.15 3.03
C ILE A 453 -7.83 -13.40 2.91
N ALA A 454 -8.66 -12.49 3.41
CA ALA A 454 -10.07 -12.74 3.65
C ALA A 454 -11.02 -12.21 2.56
N CYS A 455 -10.57 -11.26 1.73
CA CYS A 455 -11.41 -10.70 0.66
C CYS A 455 -11.10 -11.34 -0.71
N GLU A 456 -12.06 -11.28 -1.63
CA GLU A 456 -11.94 -11.77 -3.01
C GLU A 456 -12.57 -10.79 -4.02
N GLY A 457 -12.34 -11.03 -5.31
CA GLY A 457 -12.92 -10.24 -6.39
C GLY A 457 -12.62 -8.74 -6.26
N ALA A 458 -13.62 -7.90 -6.52
CA ALA A 458 -13.47 -6.44 -6.42
C ALA A 458 -13.31 -5.91 -4.98
N GLU A 459 -13.69 -6.71 -3.98
CA GLU A 459 -13.59 -6.33 -2.56
C GLU A 459 -12.16 -6.54 -2.00
N ARG A 460 -11.33 -7.33 -2.70
CA ARG A 460 -9.89 -7.42 -2.44
C ARG A 460 -9.19 -6.25 -3.14
N ILE A 461 -8.81 -5.23 -2.38
CA ILE A 461 -8.19 -4.01 -2.88
C ILE A 461 -6.65 -4.03 -2.79
N GLU A 462 -6.06 -4.84 -1.92
CA GLU A 462 -4.61 -4.93 -1.79
C GLU A 462 -4.04 -5.87 -2.87
N ARG A 463 -3.61 -5.27 -3.98
CA ARG A 463 -3.21 -5.96 -5.22
C ARG A 463 -1.84 -5.48 -5.76
N PRO A 464 -0.75 -5.59 -4.99
CA PRO A 464 0.54 -5.16 -5.50
C PRO A 464 1.03 -6.04 -6.64
N GLU A 465 1.72 -5.40 -7.57
CA GLU A 465 2.51 -6.02 -8.62
C GLU A 465 3.99 -5.70 -8.35
N THR A 466 4.88 -6.56 -8.82
CA THR A 466 6.32 -6.31 -8.79
C THR A 466 6.67 -5.06 -9.61
N TYR A 467 7.81 -4.42 -9.31
CA TYR A 467 8.23 -3.24 -10.09
C TYR A 467 8.49 -3.57 -11.57
N LYS A 468 8.89 -4.81 -11.89
CA LYS A 468 9.05 -5.28 -13.28
C LYS A 468 7.71 -5.37 -14.02
N GLN A 469 6.65 -5.81 -13.35
CA GLN A 469 5.30 -5.80 -13.91
C GLN A 469 4.81 -4.36 -14.15
N TRP A 470 5.03 -3.46 -13.19
CA TRP A 470 4.73 -2.04 -13.36
C TRP A 470 5.53 -1.39 -14.49
N GLN A 471 6.83 -1.71 -14.62
CA GLN A 471 7.67 -1.25 -15.72
C GLN A 471 7.06 -1.61 -17.07
N MET A 472 6.67 -2.87 -17.28
CA MET A 472 6.01 -3.28 -18.53
C MET A 472 4.69 -2.57 -18.77
N ARG A 473 3.89 -2.35 -17.71
CA ARG A 473 2.61 -1.66 -17.81
C ARG A 473 2.77 -0.20 -18.23
N ILE A 474 3.75 0.50 -17.65
CA ILE A 474 4.02 1.92 -17.92
C ILE A 474 4.63 2.13 -19.30
N LEU A 475 5.55 1.24 -19.72
CA LEU A 475 6.08 1.20 -21.09
C LEU A 475 4.96 0.99 -22.11
N ARG A 476 4.00 0.09 -21.84
CA ARG A 476 2.84 -0.14 -22.74
C ARG A 476 1.86 1.02 -22.77
N ALA A 477 1.76 1.80 -21.70
CA ALA A 477 1.06 3.08 -21.69
C ALA A 477 1.86 4.20 -22.42
N GLY A 478 2.99 3.84 -23.05
CA GLY A 478 3.85 4.67 -23.89
C GLY A 478 4.69 5.68 -23.11
N PHE A 479 5.06 5.39 -21.87
CA PHE A 479 6.05 6.22 -21.18
C PHE A 479 7.45 5.67 -21.41
N ARG A 480 8.44 6.56 -21.56
CA ARG A 480 9.85 6.22 -21.34
C ARG A 480 10.25 6.43 -19.90
N GLN A 481 11.09 5.52 -19.41
CA GLN A 481 11.74 5.68 -18.13
C GLN A 481 12.82 6.76 -18.21
N LEU A 482 12.91 7.59 -17.18
CA LEU A 482 14.02 8.51 -16.99
C LEU A 482 15.16 7.79 -16.24
N PRO A 483 16.43 8.06 -16.58
CA PRO A 483 17.55 7.52 -15.83
C PRO A 483 17.49 7.89 -14.34
N LEU A 484 17.91 6.97 -13.47
CA LEU A 484 18.03 7.25 -12.05
C LEU A 484 19.10 8.33 -11.83
N ASN A 485 18.71 9.44 -11.21
CA ASN A 485 19.64 10.50 -10.88
C ASN A 485 20.66 10.01 -9.82
N GLN A 486 21.93 10.01 -10.20
CA GLN A 486 23.01 9.43 -9.39
C GLN A 486 23.31 10.22 -8.11
N GLU A 487 23.04 11.54 -8.08
CA GLU A 487 23.13 12.34 -6.84
C GLU A 487 22.02 11.91 -5.86
N ILE A 488 20.80 11.70 -6.36
CA ILE A 488 19.67 11.20 -5.55
C ILE A 488 20.01 9.81 -5.00
N TYR A 489 20.48 8.89 -5.84
CA TYR A 489 20.85 7.53 -5.42
C TYR A 489 21.95 7.54 -4.35
N THR A 490 23.07 8.20 -4.62
CA THR A 490 24.22 8.26 -3.71
C THR A 490 23.82 8.88 -2.37
N THR A 491 23.13 10.03 -2.38
CA THR A 491 22.66 10.70 -1.17
C THR A 491 21.68 9.83 -0.38
N ALA A 492 20.79 9.10 -1.08
CA ALA A 492 19.81 8.22 -0.44
C ALA A 492 20.51 7.05 0.26
N LYS A 493 21.47 6.42 -0.40
CA LYS A 493 22.28 5.32 0.13
C LYS A 493 23.08 5.76 1.36
N GLU A 494 23.85 6.84 1.26
CA GLU A 494 24.64 7.39 2.37
C GLU A 494 23.78 7.74 3.60
N LYS A 495 22.60 8.33 3.38
CA LYS A 495 21.67 8.65 4.47
C LYS A 495 21.13 7.41 5.19
N VAL A 496 20.92 6.31 4.47
CA VAL A 496 20.46 5.06 5.05
C VAL A 496 21.58 4.40 5.83
N GLU A 497 22.76 4.27 5.23
CA GLU A 497 23.96 3.68 5.85
C GLU A 497 24.39 4.42 7.12
N ALA A 498 24.24 5.74 7.16
CA ALA A 498 24.63 6.56 8.30
C ALA A 498 23.64 6.55 9.48
N ARG A 499 22.36 6.21 9.26
CA ARG A 499 21.28 6.50 10.24
C ARG A 499 20.30 5.37 10.51
N TYR A 500 20.38 4.28 9.76
CA TYR A 500 19.46 3.16 9.87
C TYR A 500 20.24 1.86 10.01
N HIS A 501 19.54 0.82 10.46
CA HIS A 501 20.13 -0.50 10.65
C HIS A 501 20.78 -1.03 9.36
N LYS A 502 21.96 -1.65 9.50
CA LYS A 502 22.79 -2.14 8.38
C LYS A 502 22.11 -3.13 7.43
N ASP A 503 21.00 -3.74 7.85
CA ASP A 503 20.25 -4.70 7.05
C ASP A 503 19.28 -4.04 6.06
N PHE A 504 19.10 -2.71 6.13
CA PHE A 504 18.42 -1.96 5.07
C PHE A 504 19.29 -1.93 3.82
N VAL A 505 18.67 -2.18 2.67
CA VAL A 505 19.34 -2.25 1.37
C VAL A 505 18.77 -1.17 0.47
N ILE A 506 19.64 -0.32 -0.08
CA ILE A 506 19.33 0.61 -1.18
C ILE A 506 20.13 0.18 -2.38
N ASP A 507 19.44 -0.06 -3.50
CA ASP A 507 20.05 -0.62 -4.71
C ASP A 507 19.46 0.00 -5.98
N GLU A 508 20.10 -0.22 -7.11
CA GLU A 508 19.63 0.19 -8.44
C GLU A 508 19.41 -1.03 -9.33
N ASP A 509 18.22 -1.15 -9.93
CA ASP A 509 17.97 -2.09 -11.03
C ASP A 509 17.22 -1.37 -12.15
N SER A 510 17.80 -1.35 -13.35
CA SER A 510 17.11 -0.85 -14.55
C SER A 510 16.50 0.54 -14.34
N HIS A 511 17.29 1.46 -13.76
CA HIS A 511 16.90 2.83 -13.38
C HIS A 511 15.79 2.94 -12.31
N TRP A 512 15.47 1.85 -11.63
CA TRP A 512 14.66 1.89 -10.41
C TRP A 512 15.56 2.04 -9.19
N LEU A 513 15.16 2.89 -8.27
CA LEU A 513 15.73 2.92 -6.94
C LEU A 513 14.97 1.94 -6.04
N LEU A 514 15.66 0.89 -5.61
CA LEU A 514 15.11 -0.20 -4.82
C LEU A 514 15.37 0.02 -3.34
N GLN A 515 14.40 -0.38 -2.51
CA GLN A 515 14.47 -0.30 -1.06
C GLN A 515 14.10 -1.66 -0.47
N GLY A 516 14.98 -2.21 0.36
CA GLY A 516 14.84 -3.57 0.87
C GLY A 516 15.35 -3.78 2.30
N TRP A 517 15.15 -4.99 2.80
CA TRP A 517 15.57 -5.45 4.11
C TRP A 517 16.08 -6.89 4.02
N LYS A 518 17.30 -7.15 4.51
CA LYS A 518 17.96 -8.47 4.48
C LYS A 518 17.91 -9.13 3.09
N GLY A 519 18.21 -8.36 2.05
CA GLY A 519 18.22 -8.82 0.66
C GLY A 519 16.84 -8.92 -0.02
N ARG A 520 15.73 -8.67 0.69
CA ARG A 520 14.39 -8.64 0.07
C ARG A 520 14.00 -7.21 -0.29
N ILE A 521 13.67 -6.97 -1.56
CA ILE A 521 13.15 -5.69 -2.04
C ILE A 521 11.68 -5.54 -1.65
N VAL A 522 11.36 -4.45 -0.95
CA VAL A 522 10.02 -4.12 -0.43
C VAL A 522 9.36 -3.02 -1.26
N TYR A 523 10.12 -2.00 -1.64
CA TYR A 523 9.62 -0.87 -2.41
C TYR A 523 10.57 -0.54 -3.56
N ALA A 524 10.03 0.03 -4.63
CA ALA A 524 10.81 0.54 -5.76
C ALA A 524 10.26 1.90 -6.21
N LEU A 525 11.14 2.77 -6.66
CA LEU A 525 10.83 4.13 -7.12
C LEU A 525 11.41 4.36 -8.51
N SER A 526 10.67 5.04 -9.38
CA SER A 526 11.13 5.42 -10.72
C SER A 526 10.46 6.70 -11.18
N SER A 527 11.03 7.30 -12.23
CA SER A 527 10.53 8.52 -12.87
C SER A 527 10.35 8.25 -14.37
N TRP A 528 9.33 8.87 -14.95
CA TRP A 528 8.88 8.59 -16.32
C TRP A 528 8.50 9.88 -17.03
N LYS A 529 8.52 9.83 -18.37
CA LYS A 529 7.95 10.88 -19.22
C LYS A 529 7.13 10.23 -20.34
N PRO A 530 6.01 10.81 -20.79
CA PRO A 530 5.31 10.33 -21.97
C PRO A 530 6.25 10.30 -23.19
N ASP A 531 6.25 9.18 -23.93
CA ASP A 531 6.89 9.09 -25.24
C ASP A 531 6.10 9.94 -26.23
N CYS A 532 6.85 10.82 -26.90
CA CYS A 532 6.35 11.73 -27.94
C CYS A 532 5.88 10.98 -29.18
#